data_AF-A0A0P1F4R1-F1
#
_entry.id   AF-A0A0P1F4R1-F1
#
_cell.length_a   1.000
_cell.length_b   1.000
_cell.length_c   1.000
_cell.angle_alpha   90.00
_cell.angle_beta   90.00
_cell.angle_gamma   90.00
#
_symmetry.space_group_name_H-M   'P 1'
#
loop_
_entity.id
_entity.type
_entity.pdbx_description
1 polymer ?
#
loop_
_entity_poly.entity_id
_entity_poly.type
_entity_poly.pdbx_seq_one_letter_code
_entity_poly.pdbx_strand_id
1 'polypeptide(L)'
;MDKTPDIPSRPELTLPEAEAIALSKAYAQADTILEYGSGGSTVIAAELGKTVWSVESDADWAQMMRDYFAAHPPMGDVHIVHSDIGPTKEWGHPVDDSEWKKFPRYPLQIWDNPGFEHPDVVLVDGRFRVGCALATAFRITRPVTLYFDDYKRRERFHVVEEFLGQPEDMIGRMARFEITPTPVPRKKLLKVVQLMLRP
;
A
#
# COMPACT_ATOMS: atom_id res chain seq x y z
N MET A 1 27.87 1.59 29.37
CA MET A 1 26.51 1.06 29.62
C MET A 1 25.97 0.67 28.28
N ASP A 2 25.99 -0.64 28.01
CA ASP A 2 25.44 -1.22 26.80
C ASP A 2 23.92 -1.08 26.91
N LYS A 3 23.33 -0.12 26.20
CA LYS A 3 21.87 -0.03 26.11
C LYS A 3 21.46 -1.11 25.11
N THR A 4 20.92 -2.21 25.60
CA THR A 4 20.16 -3.14 24.77
C THR A 4 19.14 -2.28 23.99
N PRO A 5 19.16 -2.28 22.65
CA PRO A 5 18.20 -1.49 21.89
C PRO A 5 16.79 -1.93 22.27
N ASP A 6 15.91 -0.96 22.53
CA ASP A 6 14.52 -1.21 22.85
C ASP A 6 13.86 -1.83 21.61
N ILE A 7 13.42 -3.08 21.72
CA ILE A 7 12.86 -3.82 20.59
C ILE A 7 11.46 -3.25 20.32
N PRO A 8 11.15 -2.81 19.08
CA PRO A 8 9.82 -2.31 18.77
C PRO A 8 8.73 -3.32 19.11
N SER A 9 7.62 -2.84 19.68
CA SER A 9 6.43 -3.69 19.89
C SER A 9 5.85 -4.12 18.54
N ARG A 10 5.21 -5.30 18.52
CA ARG A 10 4.54 -5.80 17.32
C ARG A 10 3.52 -4.77 16.78
N PRO A 11 3.64 -4.36 15.49
CA PRO A 11 2.63 -3.53 14.84
C PRO A 11 1.24 -4.17 14.88
N GLU A 12 0.24 -3.41 15.33
CA GLU A 12 -1.15 -3.89 15.41
C GLU A 12 -1.84 -3.83 14.04
N LEU A 13 -2.67 -4.84 13.75
CA LEU A 13 -3.58 -4.78 12.61
C LEU A 13 -4.85 -4.03 13.02
N THR A 14 -5.08 -2.86 12.43
CA THR A 14 -6.22 -1.99 12.75
C THR A 14 -7.44 -2.22 11.85
N LEU A 15 -7.42 -3.28 11.02
CA LEU A 15 -8.57 -3.69 10.22
C LEU A 15 -9.64 -4.32 11.12
N PRO A 16 -10.94 -4.02 10.91
CA PRO A 16 -11.99 -4.77 11.57
C PRO A 16 -11.95 -6.26 11.16
N GLU A 17 -12.58 -7.12 11.96
CA GLU A 17 -12.44 -8.57 11.88
C GLU A 17 -12.75 -9.15 10.48
N ALA A 18 -13.83 -8.70 9.83
CA ALA A 18 -14.21 -9.20 8.52
C ALA A 18 -13.17 -8.85 7.44
N GLU A 19 -12.69 -7.62 7.44
CA GLU A 19 -11.64 -7.10 6.57
C GLU A 19 -10.31 -7.84 6.81
N ALA A 20 -9.93 -8.01 8.08
CA ALA A 20 -8.72 -8.74 8.48
C ALA A 20 -8.73 -10.19 8.00
N ILE A 21 -9.86 -10.90 8.16
CA ILE A 21 -10.04 -12.28 7.70
C ILE A 21 -9.95 -12.37 6.18
N ALA A 22 -10.63 -11.46 5.46
CA ALA A 22 -10.62 -11.46 4.00
C ALA A 22 -9.22 -11.18 3.44
N LEU A 23 -8.52 -10.19 3.98
CA LEU A 23 -7.16 -9.86 3.57
C LEU A 23 -6.19 -11.02 3.87
N SER A 24 -6.26 -11.60 5.06
CA SER A 24 -5.39 -12.73 5.45
C SER A 24 -5.59 -13.94 4.54
N LYS A 25 -6.84 -14.23 4.13
CA LYS A 25 -7.14 -15.28 3.16
C LYS A 25 -6.52 -15.00 1.79
N ALA A 26 -6.59 -13.76 1.33
CA ALA A 26 -5.97 -13.35 0.06
C ALA A 26 -4.45 -13.46 0.12
N TYR A 27 -3.84 -12.95 1.19
CA TYR A 27 -2.40 -13.04 1.41
C TYR A 27 -1.91 -14.48 1.47
N ALA A 28 -2.67 -15.40 2.08
CA ALA A 28 -2.30 -16.82 2.13
C ALA A 28 -2.20 -17.46 0.73
N GLN A 29 -2.98 -16.97 -0.25
CA GLN A 29 -3.02 -17.46 -1.63
C GLN A 29 -2.06 -16.73 -2.58
N ALA A 30 -1.57 -15.55 -2.20
CA ALA A 30 -0.58 -14.79 -2.96
C ALA A 30 0.83 -15.34 -2.75
N ASP A 31 1.70 -15.17 -3.74
CA ASP A 31 3.15 -15.34 -3.56
C ASP A 31 3.80 -13.99 -3.29
N THR A 32 3.40 -12.96 -4.05
CA THR A 32 3.89 -11.58 -3.91
C THR A 32 2.76 -10.61 -3.56
N ILE A 33 3.02 -9.77 -2.56
CA ILE A 33 2.09 -8.75 -2.05
C ILE A 33 2.72 -7.37 -2.20
N LEU A 34 1.94 -6.41 -2.71
CA LEU A 34 2.28 -4.98 -2.66
C LEU A 34 1.34 -4.28 -1.67
N GLU A 35 1.90 -3.59 -0.69
CA GLU A 35 1.16 -2.73 0.22
C GLU A 35 1.53 -1.27 -0.01
N TYR A 36 0.52 -0.40 -0.04
CA TYR A 36 0.70 1.03 0.19
C TYR A 36 0.24 1.31 1.62
N GLY A 37 1.16 1.68 2.48
CA GLY A 37 1.02 1.73 3.94
C GLY A 37 1.59 0.46 4.58
N SER A 38 2.49 0.63 5.56
CA SER A 38 3.09 -0.49 6.30
C SER A 38 2.51 -0.60 7.71
N GLY A 39 2.45 -1.81 8.28
CA GLY A 39 1.98 -2.01 9.65
C GLY A 39 1.62 -3.46 9.97
N GLY A 40 0.53 -3.67 10.72
CA GLY A 40 0.10 -5.02 11.12
C GLY A 40 -0.21 -5.96 9.95
N SER A 41 -0.68 -5.44 8.81
CA SER A 41 -0.89 -6.24 7.60
C SER A 41 0.42 -6.78 7.03
N THR A 42 1.49 -5.97 7.08
CA THR A 42 2.84 -6.38 6.70
C THR A 42 3.34 -7.53 7.56
N VAL A 43 3.07 -7.48 8.87
CA VAL A 43 3.43 -8.56 9.81
C VAL A 43 2.69 -9.85 9.48
N ILE A 44 1.40 -9.78 9.13
CA ILE A 44 0.63 -10.97 8.72
C ILE A 44 1.22 -11.60 7.46
N ALA A 45 1.54 -10.79 6.45
CA ALA A 45 2.15 -11.28 5.22
C ALA A 45 3.52 -11.95 5.48
N ALA A 46 4.32 -11.35 6.37
CA ALA A 46 5.60 -11.90 6.82
C ALA A 46 5.46 -13.27 7.52
N GLU A 47 4.46 -13.40 8.39
CA GLU A 47 4.13 -14.66 9.10
C GLU A 47 3.52 -15.74 8.20
N LEU A 48 3.03 -15.36 7.02
CA LEU A 48 2.59 -16.30 5.99
C LEU A 48 3.74 -16.71 5.06
N GLY A 49 4.95 -16.18 5.28
CA GLY A 49 6.14 -16.49 4.49
C GLY A 49 6.10 -15.93 3.08
N LYS A 50 5.46 -14.77 2.87
CA LYS A 50 5.26 -14.16 1.55
C LYS A 50 6.38 -13.18 1.20
N THR A 51 6.51 -12.89 -0.10
CA THR A 51 7.27 -11.72 -0.56
C THR A 51 6.39 -10.48 -0.46
N VAL A 52 6.81 -9.48 0.30
CA VAL A 52 6.01 -8.30 0.62
C VAL A 52 6.79 -7.04 0.32
N TRP A 53 6.23 -6.18 -0.51
CA TRP A 53 6.73 -4.84 -0.78
C TRP A 53 5.79 -3.82 -0.16
N SER A 54 6.19 -3.17 0.94
CA SER A 54 5.34 -2.21 1.65
C SER A 54 5.90 -0.79 1.51
N VAL A 55 5.16 0.07 0.82
CA VAL A 55 5.51 1.49 0.64
C VAL A 55 5.06 2.29 1.86
N GLU A 56 5.99 3.02 2.47
CA GLU A 56 5.73 3.85 3.65
C GLU A 56 6.19 5.29 3.40
N SER A 57 5.36 6.26 3.80
CA SER A 57 5.63 7.69 3.68
C SER A 57 6.36 8.25 4.89
N ASP A 58 6.09 7.70 6.07
CA ASP A 58 6.70 8.15 7.32
C ASP A 58 8.07 7.50 7.52
N ALA A 59 9.12 8.32 7.55
CA ALA A 59 10.50 7.84 7.65
C ALA A 59 10.77 7.10 8.97
N ASP A 60 10.22 7.60 10.08
CA ASP A 60 10.44 7.04 11.41
C ASP A 60 9.66 5.73 11.57
N TRP A 61 8.41 5.68 11.07
CA TRP A 61 7.63 4.44 11.04
C TRP A 61 8.28 3.38 10.14
N ALA A 62 8.77 3.77 8.96
CA ALA A 62 9.48 2.86 8.06
C ALA A 62 10.75 2.29 8.72
N GLN A 63 11.48 3.11 9.47
CA GLN A 63 12.65 2.65 10.22
C GLN A 63 12.25 1.70 11.35
N MET A 64 11.21 2.03 12.12
CA MET A 64 10.68 1.17 13.18
C MET A 64 10.26 -0.21 12.64
N MET A 65 9.57 -0.26 11.49
CA MET A 65 9.19 -1.53 10.83
C MET A 65 10.42 -2.35 10.43
N ARG A 66 11.49 -1.72 9.91
CA ARG A 66 12.75 -2.41 9.60
C ARG A 66 13.41 -2.96 10.85
N ASP A 67 13.47 -2.17 11.92
CA ASP A 67 14.05 -2.60 13.20
C ASP A 67 13.25 -3.76 13.81
N TYR A 68 11.92 -3.73 13.70
CA TYR A 68 11.05 -4.84 14.10
C TYR A 68 11.40 -6.14 13.37
N PHE A 69 11.51 -6.12 12.03
CA PHE A 69 11.85 -7.30 11.24
C PHE A 69 13.32 -7.73 11.37
N ALA A 70 14.22 -6.82 11.71
CA ALA A 70 15.59 -7.20 12.08
C ALA A 70 15.62 -7.99 13.40
N ALA A 71 14.78 -7.62 14.38
CA ALA A 71 14.62 -8.34 15.64
C ALA A 71 13.75 -9.60 15.52
N HIS A 72 12.82 -9.63 14.56
CA HIS A 72 11.91 -10.74 14.29
C HIS A 72 11.98 -11.12 12.80
N PRO A 73 13.03 -11.85 12.38
CA PRO A 73 13.21 -12.20 10.97
C PRO A 73 11.96 -12.89 10.40
N PRO A 74 11.42 -12.39 9.27
CA PRO A 74 10.26 -12.98 8.63
C PRO A 74 10.59 -14.34 8.01
N MET A 75 9.56 -15.17 7.75
CA MET A 75 9.76 -16.44 7.02
C MET A 75 9.95 -16.22 5.52
N GLY A 76 9.37 -15.15 4.97
CA GLY A 76 9.52 -14.72 3.58
C GLY A 76 10.32 -13.43 3.48
N ASP A 77 10.27 -12.77 2.31
CA ASP A 77 11.03 -11.56 2.06
C ASP A 77 10.19 -10.31 2.30
N VAL A 78 10.61 -9.45 3.23
CA VAL A 78 9.89 -8.20 3.56
C VAL A 78 10.72 -6.98 3.17
N HIS A 79 10.18 -6.19 2.25
CA HIS A 79 10.80 -4.97 1.73
C HIS A 79 10.02 -3.73 2.19
N ILE A 80 10.51 -3.07 3.24
CA ILE A 80 9.98 -1.77 3.69
C ILE A 80 10.60 -0.65 2.85
N VAL A 81 9.82 -0.10 1.92
CA VAL A 81 10.25 0.96 0.99
C VAL A 81 9.76 2.31 1.48
N HIS A 82 10.68 3.10 2.02
CA HIS A 82 10.37 4.48 2.38
C HIS A 82 10.30 5.35 1.11
N SER A 83 9.16 5.98 0.89
CA SER A 83 8.92 6.96 -0.17
C SER A 83 8.92 8.37 0.44
N ASP A 84 10.03 9.08 0.31
CA ASP A 84 10.15 10.48 0.74
C ASP A 84 9.15 11.38 -0.03
N ILE A 85 8.16 11.87 0.71
CA ILE A 85 7.17 12.86 0.29
C ILE A 85 7.32 14.19 1.03
N GLY A 86 8.48 14.45 1.65
CA GLY A 86 8.69 15.55 2.58
C GLY A 86 8.37 15.18 4.03
N PRO A 87 8.50 16.14 4.97
CA PRO A 87 8.18 15.92 6.37
C PRO A 87 6.76 15.41 6.56
N THR A 88 6.59 14.36 7.37
CA THR A 88 5.29 13.78 7.69
C THR A 88 4.84 14.14 9.10
N LYS A 89 3.52 14.03 9.32
CA LYS A 89 2.86 14.03 10.61
C LYS A 89 2.08 12.71 10.76
N GLU A 90 1.14 12.67 11.70
CA GLU A 90 0.27 11.52 11.94
C GLU A 90 -0.21 10.83 10.65
N TRP A 91 -0.12 9.50 10.65
CA TRP A 91 -0.53 8.62 9.54
C TRP A 91 0.24 8.83 8.23
N GLY A 92 1.49 9.30 8.32
CA GLY A 92 2.35 9.55 7.18
C GLY A 92 1.85 10.68 6.28
N HIS A 93 0.93 11.51 6.76
CA HIS A 93 0.43 12.63 5.97
C HIS A 93 1.55 13.69 5.85
N PRO A 94 1.80 14.28 4.68
CA PRO A 94 2.76 15.38 4.59
C PRO A 94 2.30 16.56 5.45
N VAL A 95 3.26 17.26 6.05
CA VAL A 95 3.00 18.45 6.88
C VAL A 95 2.36 19.57 6.04
N ASP A 96 2.88 19.77 4.83
CA ASP A 96 2.41 20.72 3.83
C ASP A 96 2.70 20.22 2.40
N ASP A 97 2.35 21.04 1.40
CA ASP A 97 2.50 20.70 -0.02
C ASP A 97 3.85 21.19 -0.61
N SER A 98 4.83 21.63 0.20
CA SER A 98 6.11 22.16 -0.32
C SER A 98 6.87 21.16 -1.19
N GLU A 99 6.73 19.87 -0.87
CA GLU A 99 7.39 18.75 -1.54
C GLU A 99 6.48 18.04 -2.56
N TRP A 100 5.42 18.70 -3.05
CA TRP A 100 4.42 18.09 -3.96
C TRP A 100 5.01 17.41 -5.21
N LYS A 101 6.18 17.86 -5.68
CA LYS A 101 6.89 17.24 -6.82
C LYS A 101 7.34 15.81 -6.52
N LYS A 102 7.51 15.46 -5.25
CA LYS A 102 7.87 14.11 -4.79
C LYS A 102 6.64 13.21 -4.63
N PHE A 103 5.45 13.75 -4.45
CA PHE A 103 4.23 12.98 -4.17
C PHE A 103 3.97 11.81 -5.15
N PRO A 104 4.19 11.93 -6.47
CA PRO A 104 3.98 10.81 -7.39
C PRO A 104 4.90 9.60 -7.12
N ARG A 105 5.99 9.77 -6.37
CA ARG A 105 6.89 8.67 -6.00
C ARG A 105 6.16 7.63 -5.15
N TYR A 106 5.27 8.04 -4.26
CA TYR A 106 4.55 7.13 -3.37
C TYR A 106 3.73 6.08 -4.14
N PRO A 107 2.87 6.45 -5.11
CA PRO A 107 2.17 5.46 -5.91
C PRO A 107 3.01 4.80 -7.02
N LEU A 108 4.07 5.45 -7.55
CA LEU A 108 4.71 5.00 -8.80
C LEU A 108 6.11 4.40 -8.65
N GLN A 109 6.93 4.87 -7.70
CA GLN A 109 8.35 4.54 -7.66
C GLN A 109 8.60 3.05 -7.40
N ILE A 110 7.76 2.43 -6.58
CA ILE A 110 7.87 1.00 -6.21
C ILE A 110 7.91 0.08 -7.44
N TRP A 111 7.18 0.43 -8.50
CA TRP A 111 7.10 -0.35 -9.74
C TRP A 111 8.39 -0.32 -10.58
N ASP A 112 9.30 0.59 -10.26
CA ASP A 112 10.62 0.72 -10.90
C ASP A 112 11.75 0.33 -9.93
N ASN A 113 11.42 -0.16 -8.73
CA ASN A 113 12.43 -0.58 -7.78
C ASN A 113 13.20 -1.81 -8.30
N PRO A 114 14.53 -1.85 -8.14
CA PRO A 114 15.32 -3.03 -8.49
C PRO A 114 14.83 -4.27 -7.75
N GLY A 115 14.63 -5.37 -8.49
CA GLY A 115 14.15 -6.62 -7.93
C GLY A 115 12.66 -6.65 -7.60
N PHE A 116 11.89 -5.59 -7.91
CA PHE A 116 10.45 -5.59 -7.68
C PHE A 116 9.76 -6.73 -8.45
N GLU A 117 9.02 -7.55 -7.72
CA GLU A 117 8.26 -8.67 -8.25
C GLU A 117 6.81 -8.28 -8.50
N HIS A 118 6.22 -8.80 -9.58
CA HIS A 118 4.85 -8.45 -9.94
C HIS A 118 3.86 -9.04 -8.91
N PRO A 119 3.02 -8.22 -8.25
CA PRO A 119 2.17 -8.68 -7.14
C PRO A 119 0.97 -9.50 -7.62
N ASP A 120 0.51 -10.44 -6.80
CA ASP A 120 -0.78 -11.11 -6.96
C ASP A 120 -1.90 -10.34 -6.26
N VAL A 121 -1.56 -9.76 -5.10
CA VAL A 121 -2.47 -8.96 -4.27
C VAL A 121 -1.88 -7.59 -3.99
N VAL A 122 -2.72 -6.56 -4.07
CA VAL A 122 -2.36 -5.19 -3.70
C VAL A 122 -3.26 -4.69 -2.56
N LEU A 123 -2.68 -4.21 -1.47
CA LEU A 123 -3.40 -3.48 -0.43
C LEU A 123 -3.16 -1.97 -0.56
N VAL A 124 -4.26 -1.21 -0.59
CA VAL A 124 -4.24 0.26 -0.54
C VAL A 124 -4.79 0.71 0.82
N ASP A 125 -3.89 0.94 1.77
CA ASP A 125 -4.23 1.42 3.12
C ASP A 125 -3.34 2.60 3.61
N GLY A 126 -2.57 3.20 2.71
CA GLY A 126 -1.65 4.27 3.03
C GLY A 126 -2.16 5.65 2.62
N ARG A 127 -1.22 6.46 2.13
CA ARG A 127 -1.47 7.76 1.49
C ARG A 127 -1.76 7.60 0.01
N PHE A 128 -2.21 8.68 -0.64
CA PHE A 128 -2.41 8.73 -2.10
C PHE A 128 -3.29 7.61 -2.65
N ARG A 129 -4.26 7.13 -1.87
CA ARG A 129 -4.95 5.84 -2.11
C ARG A 129 -5.52 5.68 -3.52
N VAL A 130 -6.17 6.73 -4.05
CA VAL A 130 -6.68 6.70 -5.43
C VAL A 130 -5.52 6.62 -6.43
N GLY A 131 -4.47 7.41 -6.24
CA GLY A 131 -3.25 7.35 -7.04
C GLY A 131 -2.63 5.95 -7.04
N CYS A 132 -2.54 5.30 -5.87
CA CYS A 132 -2.02 3.94 -5.75
C CYS A 132 -2.85 2.92 -6.52
N ALA A 133 -4.18 2.98 -6.42
CA ALA A 133 -5.06 2.10 -7.18
C ALA A 133 -4.95 2.31 -8.71
N LEU A 134 -4.83 3.57 -9.15
CA LEU A 134 -4.59 3.88 -10.55
C LEU A 134 -3.19 3.43 -11.02
N ALA A 135 -2.17 3.61 -10.20
CA ALA A 135 -0.81 3.16 -10.50
C ALA A 135 -0.80 1.65 -10.71
N THR A 136 -1.46 0.88 -9.84
CA THR A 136 -1.64 -0.55 -10.02
C THR A 136 -2.23 -0.87 -11.39
N ALA A 137 -3.40 -0.30 -11.73
CA ALA A 137 -4.04 -0.62 -13.01
C ALA A 137 -3.21 -0.29 -14.25
N PHE A 138 -2.39 0.76 -14.19
CA PHE A 138 -1.56 1.19 -15.31
C PHE A 138 -0.18 0.53 -15.37
N ARG A 139 0.26 -0.13 -14.29
CA ARG A 139 1.62 -0.72 -14.18
C ARG A 139 1.62 -2.25 -14.19
N ILE A 140 0.51 -2.91 -13.81
CA ILE A 140 0.42 -4.36 -13.88
C ILE A 140 0.49 -4.88 -15.33
N THR A 141 1.10 -6.04 -15.52
CA THR A 141 1.19 -6.73 -16.83
C THR A 141 0.33 -8.00 -16.90
N ARG A 142 -0.22 -8.45 -15.76
CA ARG A 142 -1.20 -9.52 -15.60
C ARG A 142 -2.23 -9.12 -14.52
N PRO A 143 -3.41 -9.76 -14.46
CA PRO A 143 -4.44 -9.41 -13.48
C PRO A 143 -3.98 -9.54 -12.03
N VAL A 144 -4.54 -8.70 -11.15
CA VAL A 144 -4.29 -8.72 -9.69
C VAL A 144 -5.58 -8.45 -8.92
N THR A 145 -5.65 -8.91 -7.67
CA THR A 145 -6.72 -8.53 -6.74
C THR A 145 -6.27 -7.34 -5.90
N LEU A 146 -7.04 -6.24 -5.90
CA LEU A 146 -6.77 -5.05 -5.10
C LEU A 146 -7.78 -4.90 -3.97
N TYR A 147 -7.28 -4.76 -2.75
CA TYR A 147 -8.03 -4.42 -1.55
C TYR A 147 -7.83 -2.94 -1.21
N PHE A 148 -8.92 -2.19 -1.12
CA PHE A 148 -8.91 -0.75 -0.84
C PHE A 148 -9.61 -0.50 0.50
N ASP A 149 -8.87 -0.22 1.56
CA ASP A 149 -9.47 0.00 2.89
C ASP A 149 -10.13 1.38 3.01
N ASP A 150 -11.08 1.50 3.95
CA ASP A 150 -11.85 2.72 4.26
C ASP A 150 -12.65 3.29 3.06
N TYR A 151 -12.85 2.48 2.02
CA TYR A 151 -13.49 2.84 0.76
C TYR A 151 -14.94 3.30 0.92
N LYS A 152 -15.76 2.50 1.64
CA LYS A 152 -17.21 2.73 1.75
C LYS A 152 -17.56 4.12 2.30
N ARG A 153 -16.77 4.61 3.26
CA ARG A 153 -17.07 5.82 4.04
C ARG A 153 -16.55 7.10 3.38
N ARG A 154 -15.75 7.00 2.32
CA ARG A 154 -15.01 8.12 1.76
C ARG A 154 -15.33 8.29 0.27
N GLU A 155 -16.43 8.96 -0.03
CA GLU A 155 -16.94 9.20 -1.39
C GLU A 155 -15.89 9.73 -2.37
N ARG A 156 -14.91 10.52 -1.88
CA ARG A 156 -13.79 10.99 -2.70
C ARG A 156 -12.97 9.88 -3.36
N PHE A 157 -13.01 8.66 -2.82
CA PHE A 157 -12.32 7.50 -3.36
C PHE A 157 -13.09 6.83 -4.52
N HIS A 158 -14.41 7.03 -4.63
CA HIS A 158 -15.25 6.41 -5.66
C HIS A 158 -14.93 6.92 -7.07
N VAL A 159 -14.19 8.04 -7.18
CA VAL A 159 -13.62 8.50 -8.45
C VAL A 159 -12.75 7.44 -9.14
N VAL A 160 -12.22 6.46 -8.39
CA VAL A 160 -11.45 5.34 -8.93
C VAL A 160 -12.29 4.47 -9.87
N GLU A 161 -13.61 4.40 -9.66
CA GLU A 161 -14.54 3.58 -10.46
C GLU A 161 -14.64 4.06 -11.91
N GLU A 162 -14.33 5.34 -12.16
CA GLU A 162 -14.23 5.89 -13.52
C GLU A 162 -13.09 5.27 -14.34
N PHE A 163 -12.19 4.55 -13.69
CA PHE A 163 -11.02 3.90 -14.28
C PHE A 163 -11.05 2.38 -14.11
N LEU A 164 -11.48 1.90 -12.94
CA LEU A 164 -11.44 0.48 -12.59
C LEU A 164 -12.79 -0.23 -12.72
N GLY A 165 -13.89 0.49 -12.90
CA GLY A 165 -15.24 -0.06 -12.74
C GLY A 165 -15.65 -0.15 -11.27
N GLN A 166 -16.81 -0.77 -11.03
CA GLN A 166 -17.31 -1.00 -9.67
C GLN A 166 -16.45 -2.04 -8.94
N PRO A 167 -16.35 -1.98 -7.59
CA PRO A 167 -15.75 -3.07 -6.84
C PRO A 167 -16.53 -4.37 -7.06
N GLU A 168 -15.81 -5.47 -7.13
CA GLU A 168 -16.38 -6.82 -7.23
C GLU A 168 -17.07 -7.25 -5.92
N ASP A 169 -16.59 -6.73 -4.78
CA ASP A 169 -17.20 -6.97 -3.48
C ASP A 169 -16.91 -5.84 -2.48
N MET A 170 -17.77 -5.74 -1.46
CA MET A 170 -17.60 -4.87 -0.30
C MET A 170 -17.52 -5.70 0.98
N ILE A 171 -16.34 -5.76 1.58
CA ILE A 171 -16.09 -6.45 2.85
C ILE A 171 -16.09 -5.39 3.94
N GLY A 172 -17.22 -5.21 4.63
CA GLY A 172 -17.38 -4.16 5.62
C GLY A 172 -17.18 -2.76 5.01
N ARG A 173 -16.06 -2.11 5.33
CA ARG A 173 -15.67 -0.80 4.76
C ARG A 173 -14.68 -0.90 3.59
N MET A 174 -14.07 -2.05 3.39
CA MET A 174 -13.04 -2.31 2.39
C MET A 174 -13.69 -2.75 1.07
N ALA A 175 -13.19 -2.20 -0.03
CA ALA A 175 -13.59 -2.62 -1.37
C ALA A 175 -12.58 -3.59 -1.96
N ARG A 176 -13.05 -4.61 -2.68
CA ARG A 176 -12.23 -5.55 -3.43
C ARG A 176 -12.45 -5.34 -4.92
N PHE A 177 -11.37 -5.15 -5.67
CA PHE A 177 -11.38 -5.02 -7.12
C PHE A 177 -10.57 -6.16 -7.74
N GLU A 178 -11.02 -6.64 -8.89
CA GLU A 178 -10.19 -7.45 -9.78
C GLU A 178 -9.70 -6.54 -10.91
N ILE A 179 -8.40 -6.30 -10.97
CA ILE A 179 -7.83 -5.32 -11.90
C ILE A 179 -7.13 -6.07 -13.01
N THR A 180 -7.47 -5.72 -14.26
CA THR A 180 -6.75 -6.19 -15.45
C THR A 180 -5.88 -5.06 -16.03
N PRO A 181 -4.74 -5.39 -16.67
CA PRO A 181 -3.86 -4.38 -17.27
C PRO A 181 -4.63 -3.41 -18.18
N THR A 182 -4.55 -2.12 -17.86
CA THR A 182 -5.32 -1.08 -18.56
C THR A 182 -4.38 0.04 -19.02
N PRO A 183 -4.49 0.52 -20.28
CA PRO A 183 -3.68 1.64 -20.74
C PRO A 183 -4.10 2.96 -20.07
N VAL A 184 -3.16 3.90 -19.90
CA VAL A 184 -3.47 5.23 -19.38
C VAL A 184 -4.47 5.94 -20.32
N PRO A 185 -5.66 6.33 -19.84
CA PRO A 185 -6.68 6.95 -20.68
C PRO A 185 -6.28 8.37 -21.07
N ARG A 186 -5.87 8.56 -22.33
CA ARG A 186 -5.39 9.85 -22.88
C ARG A 186 -6.29 11.05 -22.55
N LYS A 187 -7.62 10.88 -22.65
CA LYS A 187 -8.61 11.94 -22.38
C LYS A 187 -8.70 12.34 -20.90
N LYS A 188 -8.21 11.50 -19.98
CA LYS A 188 -8.24 11.73 -18.53
C LYS A 188 -6.84 11.99 -17.94
N LEU A 189 -5.82 12.20 -18.76
CA LEU A 189 -4.43 12.32 -18.30
C LEU A 189 -4.25 13.39 -17.20
N LEU A 190 -4.83 14.57 -17.37
CA LEU A 190 -4.80 15.62 -16.34
C LEU A 190 -5.38 15.13 -15.01
N LYS A 191 -6.51 14.42 -15.05
CA LYS A 191 -7.18 13.87 -13.86
C LYS A 191 -6.34 12.78 -13.20
N VAL A 192 -5.69 11.91 -14.00
CA VAL A 192 -4.74 10.92 -13.48
C VAL A 192 -3.62 11.61 -12.70
N VAL A 193 -2.98 12.63 -13.30
CA VAL A 193 -1.90 13.39 -12.63
C VAL A 193 -2.40 14.04 -11.34
N GLN A 194 -3.57 14.67 -11.36
CA GLN A 194 -4.15 15.29 -10.16
C GLN A 194 -4.45 14.28 -9.05
N LEU A 195 -4.90 13.07 -9.39
CA LEU A 195 -5.20 12.02 -8.41
C LEU A 195 -3.93 11.39 -7.80
N MET A 196 -2.83 11.34 -8.57
CA MET A 196 -1.52 10.89 -8.08
C MET A 196 -0.88 11.87 -7.09
N LEU A 197 -1.34 13.12 -7.05
CA LEU A 197 -0.79 14.20 -6.23
C LEU A 197 -1.61 14.46 -4.94
N ARG A 198 -2.60 13.64 -4.62
CA ARG A 198 -3.51 13.87 -3.47
C ARG A 198 -3.25 12.88 -2.32
N PRO A 199 -2.59 13.29 -1.23
CA PRO A 199 -2.24 12.41 -0.11
C PRO A 199 -3.43 11.77 0.62
#